data_AF-A0AAX6FWG1-F1
#
_entry.id   AF-A0AAX6FWG1-F1
#
_cell.length_a   1.000
_cell.length_b   1.000
_cell.length_c   1.000
_cell.angle_alpha   90.00
_cell.angle_beta   90.00
_cell.angle_gamma   90.00
#
_symmetry.space_group_name_H-M   'P 1'
#
loop_
_entity.id
_entity.type
_entity.pdbx_description
1 polymer ?
#
loop_
_entity_poly.entity_id
_entity_poly.type
_entity_poly.pdbx_seq_one_letter_code
_entity_poly.pdbx_strand_id
1 'polypeptide(L)'
;MLGDGPHGRPRAVLVYVLGFWLLDVGNNATHGPCRALLADLTGKDHRRTRVANAYFSLFMALGNVLGFATGSYSGWFTLLPFTVTKACSVNCANLKAAFLIDIVILALTTYICISSVQEVPLSTADEIAHLVDGTQQLNNEQEAFLWEMMGAFRYLTVPIWTIMNVISLTWFGWFPFFLFDTDWMGREIYRGKPNEGQNYHSGVRLGAFGLMLNSVVLGFTSVAVEKLCRKWGSGLIWGISNIVMALCFIVMLLISFIASSIGLSSKGLPPDGIVIAALTVFAILGAPLAITYSIPYAMISTRTEPLGLGQGLAMGILNLAIVIPQRTRRRLAWTPTTGQP
;
A
#
# COMPACT_ATOMS: atom_id res chain seq x y z
N MET A 1 1.87 32.61 5.63
CA MET A 1 3.29 32.23 5.85
C MET A 1 3.57 30.94 5.07
N LEU A 2 4.71 30.89 4.37
CA LEU A 2 5.14 29.87 3.39
C LEU A 2 4.32 29.69 2.08
N GLY A 3 3.00 29.97 2.01
CA GLY A 3 2.22 29.70 0.78
C GLY A 3 1.56 30.90 0.07
N ASP A 4 1.36 32.02 0.77
CA ASP A 4 0.37 33.04 0.36
C ASP A 4 0.87 34.06 -0.69
N GLY A 5 2.06 33.86 -1.26
CA GLY A 5 2.63 34.75 -2.26
C GLY A 5 3.30 34.01 -3.43
N PRO A 6 3.51 34.66 -4.59
CA PRO A 6 4.14 34.06 -5.76
C PRO A 6 5.53 33.46 -5.45
N HIS A 7 6.27 34.05 -4.50
CA HIS A 7 7.57 33.56 -4.03
C HIS A 7 7.48 32.53 -2.88
N GLY A 8 6.32 32.35 -2.24
CA GLY A 8 6.10 31.37 -1.17
C GLY A 8 5.74 29.97 -1.70
N ARG A 9 4.95 29.91 -2.77
CA ARG A 9 4.53 28.66 -3.44
C ARG A 9 5.64 27.61 -3.61
N PRO A 10 6.86 27.93 -4.10
CA PRO A 10 7.92 26.93 -4.24
C PRO A 10 8.40 26.36 -2.88
N ARG A 11 8.41 27.17 -1.82
CA ARG A 11 8.81 26.72 -0.47
C ARG A 11 7.76 25.80 0.15
N ALA A 12 6.47 26.11 -0.01
CA ALA A 12 5.39 25.24 0.43
C ALA A 12 5.38 23.90 -0.31
N VAL A 13 5.59 23.92 -1.63
CA VAL A 13 5.72 22.70 -2.44
C VAL A 13 6.93 21.88 -1.99
N LEU A 14 8.08 22.49 -1.73
CA LEU A 14 9.27 21.79 -1.24
C LEU A 14 9.00 21.08 0.08
N VAL A 15 8.40 21.78 1.06
CA VAL A 15 8.05 21.19 2.36
C VAL A 15 7.07 20.03 2.20
N TYR A 16 6.06 20.17 1.33
CA TYR A 16 5.11 19.10 1.04
C TYR A 16 5.79 17.87 0.42
N VAL A 17 6.64 18.07 -0.59
CA VAL A 17 7.36 16.98 -1.28
C VAL A 17 8.31 16.27 -0.33
N LEU A 18 9.07 17.01 0.47
CA LEU A 18 9.98 16.42 1.47
C LEU A 18 9.20 15.65 2.54
N GLY A 19 8.10 16.21 3.05
CA GLY A 19 7.25 15.54 4.04
C GLY A 19 6.62 14.26 3.49
N PHE A 20 6.07 14.31 2.28
CA PHE A 20 5.53 13.13 1.61
C PHE A 20 6.59 12.04 1.38
N TRP A 21 7.80 12.44 0.96
CA TRP A 21 8.90 11.51 0.79
C TRP A 21 9.33 10.87 2.12
N LEU A 22 9.44 11.65 3.20
CA LEU A 22 9.80 11.14 4.52
C LEU A 22 8.75 10.14 5.04
N LEU A 23 7.46 10.43 4.81
CA LEU A 23 6.36 9.53 5.16
C LEU A 23 6.46 8.21 4.38
N ASP A 24 6.69 8.27 3.07
CA ASP A 24 6.87 7.08 2.23
C ASP A 24 8.09 6.25 2.67
N VAL A 25 9.21 6.91 2.98
CA VAL A 25 10.40 6.23 3.53
C VAL A 25 10.09 5.57 4.86
N GLY A 26 9.40 6.24 5.78
CA GLY A 26 9.01 5.69 7.08
C GLY A 26 8.11 4.46 6.95
N ASN A 27 7.11 4.51 6.06
CA ASN A 27 6.24 3.36 5.78
C ASN A 27 7.02 2.18 5.20
N ASN A 28 7.92 2.43 4.25
CA ASN A 28 8.73 1.38 3.64
C ASN A 28 9.77 0.80 4.63
N ALA A 29 10.35 1.64 5.48
CA ALA A 29 11.33 1.25 6.49
C ALA A 29 10.72 0.39 7.61
N THR A 30 9.44 0.57 7.94
CA THR A 30 8.75 -0.27 8.93
C THR A 30 8.21 -1.57 8.32
N HIS A 31 7.70 -1.52 7.10
CA HIS A 31 7.00 -2.64 6.48
C HIS A 31 7.89 -3.89 6.27
N GLY A 32 9.13 -3.70 5.82
CA GLY A 32 10.07 -4.81 5.58
C GLY A 32 10.49 -5.55 6.86
N PRO A 33 11.09 -4.86 7.85
CA PRO A 33 11.51 -5.45 9.12
C PRO A 33 10.37 -6.08 9.90
N CYS A 34 9.18 -5.46 9.93
CA CYS A 34 8.02 -6.06 10.62
C CYS A 34 7.63 -7.42 10.03
N ARG A 35 7.73 -7.60 8.70
CA ARG A 35 7.46 -8.91 8.08
C ARG A 35 8.56 -9.93 8.32
N ALA A 36 9.82 -9.48 8.37
CA ALA A 36 10.94 -10.35 8.73
C ALA A 36 10.79 -10.85 10.17
N LEU A 37 10.59 -9.93 11.13
CA LEU A 37 10.35 -10.26 12.53
C LEU A 37 9.16 -11.21 12.72
N LEU A 38 8.07 -10.96 12.01
CA LEU A 38 6.88 -11.82 12.05
C LEU A 38 7.19 -13.24 11.58
N ALA A 39 7.99 -13.35 10.52
CA ALA A 39 8.38 -14.65 9.98
C ALA A 39 9.33 -15.36 10.97
N ASP A 40 10.28 -14.64 11.56
CA ASP A 40 11.22 -15.17 12.57
C ASP A 40 10.47 -15.70 13.81
N LEU A 41 9.47 -14.96 14.31
CA LEU A 41 8.63 -15.37 15.44
C LEU A 41 7.78 -16.62 15.15
N THR A 42 7.45 -16.86 13.88
CA THR A 42 6.65 -18.03 13.49
C THR A 42 7.49 -19.28 13.27
N GLY A 43 8.81 -19.11 13.09
CA GLY A 43 9.76 -20.19 12.85
C GLY A 43 9.35 -21.10 11.69
N LYS A 44 9.54 -22.41 11.89
CA LYS A 44 9.29 -23.48 10.89
C LYS A 44 7.81 -23.82 10.68
N ASP A 45 6.89 -23.28 11.48
CA ASP A 45 5.47 -23.65 11.39
C ASP A 45 4.78 -22.84 10.29
N HIS A 46 4.69 -23.44 9.10
CA HIS A 46 4.05 -22.84 7.92
C HIS A 46 2.62 -22.35 8.20
N ARG A 47 1.88 -23.00 9.10
CA ARG A 47 0.53 -22.57 9.48
C ARG A 47 0.60 -21.29 10.30
N ARG A 48 1.52 -21.20 11.27
CA ARG A 48 1.73 -19.96 12.05
C ARG A 48 2.14 -18.82 11.14
N THR A 49 3.06 -19.01 10.21
CA THR A 49 3.50 -17.96 9.26
C THR A 49 2.35 -17.41 8.43
N ARG A 50 1.45 -18.28 7.93
CA ARG A 50 0.26 -17.83 7.19
C ARG A 50 -0.73 -17.08 8.07
N VAL A 51 -1.01 -17.57 9.28
CA VAL A 51 -1.89 -16.89 10.24
C VAL A 51 -1.32 -15.52 10.62
N ALA A 52 -0.01 -15.42 10.84
CA ALA A 52 0.67 -14.17 11.14
C ALA A 52 0.50 -13.16 9.99
N ASN A 53 0.79 -13.58 8.75
CA ASN A 53 0.61 -12.72 7.57
C ASN A 53 -0.87 -12.31 7.37
N ALA A 54 -1.83 -13.17 7.72
CA ALA A 54 -3.24 -12.83 7.72
C ALA A 54 -3.59 -11.73 8.74
N TYR A 55 -3.06 -11.81 9.97
CA TYR A 55 -3.21 -10.73 10.97
C TYR A 55 -2.53 -9.44 10.52
N PHE A 56 -1.33 -9.53 9.94
CA PHE A 56 -0.64 -8.37 9.36
C PHE A 56 -1.50 -7.67 8.30
N SER A 57 -2.07 -8.45 7.37
CA SER A 57 -2.99 -7.93 6.35
C SER A 57 -4.27 -7.36 6.95
N LEU A 58 -4.79 -7.93 8.05
CA LEU A 58 -5.96 -7.41 8.76
C LEU A 58 -5.68 -6.03 9.37
N PHE A 59 -4.53 -5.84 10.02
CA PHE A 59 -4.16 -4.53 10.56
C PHE A 59 -3.91 -3.50 9.46
N MET A 60 -3.33 -3.89 8.32
CA MET A 60 -3.30 -3.02 7.14
C MET A 60 -4.71 -2.66 6.65
N ALA A 61 -5.65 -3.61 6.67
CA ALA A 61 -7.06 -3.33 6.35
C ALA A 61 -7.66 -2.25 7.27
N LEU A 62 -7.42 -2.36 8.57
CA LEU A 62 -7.89 -1.38 9.56
C LEU A 62 -7.27 0.01 9.32
N GLY A 63 -5.97 0.08 9.04
CA GLY A 63 -5.31 1.33 8.66
C GLY A 63 -5.93 1.95 7.42
N ASN A 64 -6.16 1.14 6.37
CA ASN A 64 -6.83 1.59 5.15
C ASN A 64 -8.29 2.04 5.42
N VAL A 65 -9.01 1.36 6.31
CA VAL A 65 -10.35 1.74 6.77
C VAL A 65 -10.35 3.09 7.50
N LEU A 66 -9.29 3.45 8.21
CA LEU A 66 -9.20 4.77 8.81
C LEU A 66 -8.79 5.82 7.76
N GLY A 67 -7.81 5.49 6.91
CA GLY A 67 -7.32 6.38 5.86
C GLY A 67 -8.38 6.76 4.83
N PHE A 68 -9.06 5.81 4.18
CA PHE A 68 -10.08 6.19 3.19
C PHE A 68 -11.36 6.76 3.82
N ALA A 69 -11.59 6.54 5.12
CA ALA A 69 -12.66 7.22 5.87
C ALA A 69 -12.33 8.71 5.99
N THR A 70 -11.06 9.06 6.19
CA THR A 70 -10.64 10.46 6.18
C THR A 70 -10.87 11.17 4.84
N GLY A 71 -10.72 10.44 3.72
CA GLY A 71 -10.98 10.98 2.38
C GLY A 71 -12.45 11.07 1.99
N SER A 72 -13.32 10.19 2.53
CA SER A 72 -14.75 10.15 2.20
C SER A 72 -15.59 11.08 3.08
N TYR A 73 -15.26 11.18 4.37
CA TYR A 73 -15.96 12.02 5.34
C TYR A 73 -15.40 13.45 5.37
N SER A 74 -16.28 14.45 5.32
CA SER A 74 -15.91 15.88 5.26
C SER A 74 -16.18 16.64 6.56
N GLY A 75 -16.37 15.93 7.68
CA GLY A 75 -16.73 16.52 8.97
C GLY A 75 -15.64 16.42 10.03
N TRP A 76 -14.41 16.04 9.70
CA TRP A 76 -13.32 15.87 10.68
C TRP A 76 -12.97 17.15 11.44
N PHE A 77 -13.12 18.30 10.80
CA PHE A 77 -12.90 19.60 11.45
C PHE A 77 -13.85 19.85 12.65
N THR A 78 -14.97 19.14 12.75
CA THR A 78 -15.90 19.26 13.89
C THR A 78 -15.33 18.69 15.19
N LEU A 79 -14.46 17.69 15.11
CA LEU A 79 -13.76 17.11 16.26
C LEU A 79 -12.67 18.06 16.78
N LEU A 80 -12.06 18.82 15.87
CA LEU A 80 -10.96 19.74 16.15
C LEU A 80 -11.28 21.14 15.58
N PRO A 81 -12.26 21.87 16.16
CA PRO A 81 -12.79 23.10 15.59
C PRO A 81 -11.74 24.23 15.47
N PHE A 82 -10.66 24.16 16.26
CA PHE A 82 -9.52 25.10 16.17
C PHE A 82 -8.76 25.02 14.83
N THR A 83 -8.99 23.98 14.02
CA THR A 83 -8.35 23.80 12.71
C THR A 83 -8.89 24.76 11.63
N VAL A 84 -10.09 25.32 11.83
CA VAL A 84 -10.70 26.29 10.92
C VAL A 84 -10.14 27.67 11.22
N THR A 85 -9.48 28.27 10.22
CA THR A 85 -8.90 29.62 10.34
C THR A 85 -9.22 30.45 9.10
N LYS A 86 -9.04 31.77 9.18
CA LYS A 86 -9.25 32.69 8.04
C LYS A 86 -8.45 32.31 6.78
N ALA A 87 -7.35 31.57 6.94
CA ALA A 87 -6.49 31.11 5.85
C ALA A 87 -6.72 29.66 5.40
N CYS A 88 -7.59 28.90 6.10
CA CYS A 88 -7.78 27.47 5.87
C CYS A 88 -9.28 27.15 5.79
N SER A 89 -9.76 26.91 4.56
CA SER A 89 -11.14 26.51 4.29
C SER A 89 -11.47 25.14 4.90
N VAL A 90 -12.75 24.77 4.88
CA VAL A 90 -13.25 23.50 5.44
C VAL A 90 -12.47 22.28 4.91
N ASN A 91 -12.10 22.26 3.63
CA ASN A 91 -11.33 21.15 3.04
C ASN A 91 -9.90 21.09 3.61
N CYS A 92 -9.26 22.26 3.77
CA CYS A 92 -7.95 22.36 4.42
C CYS A 92 -8.03 21.96 5.90
N ALA A 93 -9.08 22.38 6.61
CA ALA A 93 -9.29 22.07 8.02
C ALA A 93 -9.52 20.57 8.24
N ASN A 94 -10.30 19.92 7.38
CA ASN A 94 -10.48 18.46 7.38
C ASN A 94 -9.15 17.72 7.22
N LEU A 95 -8.33 18.12 6.26
CA LEU A 95 -7.03 17.49 6.03
C LEU A 95 -6.11 17.66 7.26
N LYS A 96 -6.05 18.86 7.82
CA LYS A 96 -5.28 19.12 9.05
C LYS A 96 -5.78 18.30 10.24
N ALA A 97 -7.09 18.23 10.44
CA ALA A 97 -7.69 17.45 11.51
C ALA A 97 -7.35 15.95 11.37
N ALA A 98 -7.44 15.41 10.16
CA ALA A 98 -7.06 14.02 9.88
C ALA A 98 -5.59 13.73 10.21
N PHE A 99 -4.66 14.58 9.77
CA PHE A 99 -3.23 14.41 10.10
C PHE A 99 -2.93 14.52 11.60
N LEU A 100 -3.65 15.38 12.33
CA LEU A 100 -3.48 15.49 13.79
C LEU A 100 -3.98 14.22 14.50
N ILE A 101 -5.08 13.65 14.06
CA ILE A 101 -5.60 12.38 14.58
C ILE A 101 -4.60 11.24 14.28
N ASP A 102 -4.06 11.20 13.06
CA ASP A 102 -3.05 10.22 12.65
C ASP A 102 -1.79 10.29 13.52
N ILE A 103 -1.29 11.49 13.83
CA ILE A 103 -0.14 11.68 14.75
C ILE A 103 -0.42 11.08 16.13
N VAL A 104 -1.64 11.29 16.67
CA VAL A 104 -2.02 10.73 17.98
C VAL A 104 -2.05 9.20 17.92
N ILE A 105 -2.66 8.63 16.88
CA ILE A 105 -2.72 7.17 16.68
C ILE A 105 -1.31 6.60 16.57
N LEU A 106 -0.47 7.20 15.73
CA LEU A 106 0.91 6.77 15.50
C LEU A 106 1.75 6.81 16.79
N ALA A 107 1.61 7.87 17.59
CA ALA A 107 2.28 7.99 18.88
C ALA A 107 1.84 6.89 19.86
N LEU A 108 0.53 6.63 19.94
CA LEU A 108 -0.02 5.56 20.78
C LEU A 108 0.45 4.17 20.34
N THR A 109 0.40 3.88 19.03
CA THR A 109 0.87 2.58 18.51
C THR A 109 2.37 2.40 18.70
N THR A 110 3.15 3.47 18.54
CA THR A 110 4.60 3.45 18.78
C THR A 110 4.90 3.20 20.25
N TYR A 111 4.17 3.87 21.16
CA TYR A 111 4.29 3.63 22.60
C TYR A 111 3.97 2.17 22.98
N ILE A 112 2.88 1.62 22.45
CA ILE A 112 2.51 0.21 22.66
C ILE A 112 3.61 -0.72 22.12
N CYS A 113 4.13 -0.44 20.93
CA CYS A 113 5.20 -1.24 20.32
C CYS A 113 6.45 -1.26 21.20
N ILE A 114 6.97 -0.08 21.57
CA ILE A 114 8.18 0.06 22.40
C ILE A 114 7.99 -0.58 23.78
N SER A 115 6.80 -0.48 24.38
CA SER A 115 6.53 -1.08 25.69
C SER A 115 6.30 -2.60 25.65
N SER A 116 5.95 -3.16 24.49
CA SER A 116 5.66 -4.59 24.34
C SER A 116 6.87 -5.40 23.90
N VAL A 117 7.83 -4.79 23.20
CA VAL A 117 9.02 -5.47 22.71
C VAL A 117 10.04 -5.59 23.84
N GLN A 118 10.42 -6.83 24.16
CA GLN A 118 11.54 -7.10 25.05
C GLN A 118 12.82 -7.13 24.23
N GLU A 119 13.64 -6.09 24.37
CA GLU A 119 14.96 -6.04 23.74
C GLU A 119 15.95 -6.93 24.50
N VAL A 120 16.80 -7.63 23.77
CA VAL A 120 17.97 -8.30 24.35
C VAL A 120 19.02 -7.22 24.62
N PRO A 121 19.50 -7.03 25.86
CA PRO A 121 20.44 -5.97 26.17
C PRO A 121 21.75 -6.12 25.39
N LEU A 122 22.18 -5.02 24.74
CA LEU A 122 23.39 -4.94 23.89
C LEU A 122 24.66 -5.47 24.56
N SER A 123 24.76 -5.41 25.89
CA SER A 123 25.97 -5.78 26.64
C SER A 123 26.40 -7.24 26.43
N THR A 124 25.47 -8.16 26.11
CA THR A 124 25.82 -9.58 25.87
C THR A 124 26.32 -9.81 24.44
N ALA A 125 25.90 -8.96 23.49
CA ALA A 125 26.31 -9.02 22.08
C ALA A 125 27.63 -8.28 21.85
N ASP A 126 27.83 -7.13 22.50
CA ASP A 126 29.07 -6.35 22.42
C ASP A 126 30.23 -7.03 23.17
N GLU A 127 30.00 -7.76 24.27
CA GLU A 127 31.06 -8.56 24.91
C GLU A 127 31.58 -9.69 24.00
N ILE A 128 30.74 -10.21 23.10
CA ILE A 128 31.14 -11.23 22.10
C ILE A 128 31.75 -10.56 20.85
N ALA A 129 31.21 -9.42 20.42
CA ALA A 129 31.68 -8.69 19.24
C ALA A 129 33.00 -7.95 19.47
N HIS A 130 33.25 -7.40 20.67
CA HIS A 130 34.53 -6.77 21.00
C HIS A 130 35.71 -7.75 21.11
N LEU A 131 35.44 -9.06 21.22
CA LEU A 131 36.48 -10.09 21.12
C LEU A 131 36.85 -10.42 19.65
N VAL A 132 36.09 -9.95 18.66
CA VAL A 132 36.21 -10.35 17.24
C VAL A 132 36.21 -9.15 16.29
N ASP A 133 37.02 -8.14 16.60
CA ASP A 133 37.53 -7.15 15.63
C ASP A 133 36.66 -5.91 15.39
N GLY A 134 37.32 -4.75 15.47
CA GLY A 134 36.70 -3.44 15.56
C GLY A 134 36.82 -2.62 14.28
N THR A 135 35.80 -1.81 14.01
CA THR A 135 35.83 -0.55 13.25
C THR A 135 36.03 -0.58 11.72
N GLN A 136 36.12 -1.74 11.07
CA GLN A 136 36.11 -1.85 9.59
C GLN A 136 34.84 -2.53 9.02
N GLN A 137 33.82 -2.75 9.86
CA GLN A 137 32.64 -3.57 9.59
C GLN A 137 31.51 -2.85 8.83
N LEU A 138 31.21 -1.57 9.06
CA LEU A 138 29.96 -0.98 8.54
C LEU A 138 29.87 -0.91 6.99
N ASN A 139 30.97 -0.59 6.31
CA ASN A 139 31.00 -0.57 4.83
C ASN A 139 31.14 -1.98 4.23
N ASN A 140 31.94 -2.85 4.86
CA ASN A 140 32.12 -4.24 4.42
C ASN A 140 30.87 -5.09 4.64
N GLU A 141 30.09 -4.85 5.70
CA GLU A 141 28.83 -5.54 6.00
C GLU A 141 27.72 -5.15 5.02
N GLN A 142 27.63 -3.87 4.64
CA GLN A 142 26.67 -3.41 3.64
C GLN A 142 27.01 -3.94 2.23
N GLU A 143 28.29 -3.94 1.85
CA GLU A 143 28.74 -4.52 0.58
C GLU A 143 28.63 -6.05 0.58
N ALA A 144 28.95 -6.72 1.70
CA ALA A 144 28.73 -8.16 1.86
C ALA A 144 27.25 -8.51 1.77
N PHE A 145 26.35 -7.75 2.41
CA PHE A 145 24.90 -7.97 2.34
C PHE A 145 24.35 -7.80 0.91
N LEU A 146 24.77 -6.77 0.18
CA LEU A 146 24.34 -6.57 -1.21
C LEU A 146 24.93 -7.63 -2.15
N TRP A 147 26.17 -8.06 -1.92
CA TRP A 147 26.82 -9.12 -2.69
C TRP A 147 26.20 -10.49 -2.39
N GLU A 148 25.87 -10.78 -1.14
CA GLU A 148 25.11 -11.95 -0.73
C GLU A 148 23.70 -11.96 -1.32
N MET A 149 23.04 -10.79 -1.39
CA MET A 149 21.75 -10.66 -2.06
C MET A 149 21.84 -10.96 -3.56
N MET A 150 22.84 -10.40 -4.25
CA MET A 150 23.10 -10.68 -5.67
C MET A 150 23.52 -12.13 -5.91
N GLY A 151 24.30 -12.71 -5.00
CA GLY A 151 24.68 -14.12 -4.99
C GLY A 151 23.47 -15.04 -4.76
N ALA A 152 22.55 -14.65 -3.87
CA ALA A 152 21.34 -15.41 -3.54
C ALA A 152 20.46 -15.66 -4.76
N PHE A 153 20.39 -14.73 -5.72
CA PHE A 153 19.66 -14.92 -6.99
C PHE A 153 20.12 -16.16 -7.76
N ARG A 154 21.40 -16.57 -7.63
CA ARG A 154 21.95 -17.76 -8.28
C ARG A 154 21.48 -19.07 -7.65
N TYR A 155 21.03 -19.02 -6.39
CA TYR A 155 20.58 -20.19 -5.63
C TYR A 155 19.05 -20.30 -5.54
N LEU A 156 18.31 -19.36 -6.15
CA LEU A 156 16.85 -19.39 -6.14
C LEU A 156 16.34 -20.52 -7.04
N THR A 157 15.52 -21.38 -6.46
CA THR A 157 14.86 -22.47 -7.17
C THR A 157 13.78 -21.94 -8.14
N VAL A 158 13.42 -22.74 -9.14
CA VAL A 158 12.36 -22.39 -10.11
C VAL A 158 11.05 -21.94 -9.43
N PRO A 159 10.54 -22.59 -8.36
CA PRO A 159 9.35 -22.13 -7.66
C PRO A 159 9.46 -20.71 -7.09
N ILE A 160 10.63 -20.33 -6.57
CA ILE A 160 10.86 -18.98 -6.02
C ILE A 160 10.84 -17.95 -7.15
N TRP A 161 11.51 -18.25 -8.27
CA TRP A 161 11.47 -17.41 -9.47
C TRP A 161 10.05 -17.22 -10.00
N THR A 162 9.22 -18.27 -9.99
CA THR A 162 7.80 -18.16 -10.38
C THR A 162 7.05 -17.21 -9.45
N ILE A 163 7.21 -17.34 -8.13
CA ILE A 163 6.56 -16.46 -7.14
C ILE A 163 6.97 -15.01 -7.38
N MET A 164 8.26 -14.75 -7.59
CA MET A 164 8.80 -13.40 -7.82
C MET A 164 8.31 -12.76 -9.12
N ASN A 165 8.17 -13.55 -10.19
CA ASN A 165 7.63 -13.03 -11.45
C ASN A 165 6.13 -12.74 -11.35
N VAL A 166 5.36 -13.65 -10.76
CA VAL A 166 3.91 -13.45 -10.63
C VAL A 166 3.62 -12.26 -9.71
N ILE A 167 4.29 -12.13 -8.56
CA ILE A 167 4.07 -10.98 -7.67
C ILE A 167 4.46 -9.65 -8.34
N SER A 168 5.55 -9.63 -9.11
CA SER A 168 5.99 -8.46 -9.88
C SER A 168 4.91 -8.00 -10.86
N LEU A 169 4.34 -8.94 -11.63
CA LEU A 169 3.25 -8.67 -12.57
C LEU A 169 1.95 -8.27 -11.86
N THR A 170 1.60 -8.93 -10.75
CA THR A 170 0.42 -8.59 -9.93
C THR A 170 0.52 -7.15 -9.44
N TRP A 171 1.67 -6.74 -8.90
CA TRP A 171 1.88 -5.37 -8.46
C TRP A 171 1.89 -4.37 -9.61
N PHE A 172 2.45 -4.74 -10.77
CA PHE A 172 2.35 -3.91 -11.97
C PHE A 172 0.89 -3.56 -12.34
N GLY A 173 -0.04 -4.48 -12.08
CA GLY A 173 -1.48 -4.26 -12.21
C GLY A 173 -2.11 -3.41 -11.10
N TRP A 174 -1.65 -3.55 -9.85
CA TRP A 174 -2.16 -2.77 -8.71
C TRP A 174 -1.69 -1.32 -8.69
N PHE A 175 -0.48 -1.03 -9.16
CA PHE A 175 0.09 0.33 -9.13
C PHE A 175 -0.81 1.43 -9.71
N PRO A 176 -1.38 1.26 -10.90
CA PRO A 176 -2.22 2.27 -11.53
C PRO A 176 -3.53 2.43 -10.79
N PHE A 177 -4.07 1.32 -10.29
CA PHE A 177 -5.27 1.36 -9.48
C PHE A 177 -5.04 2.25 -8.26
N PHE A 178 -4.01 2.00 -7.45
CA PHE A 178 -3.72 2.83 -6.27
C PHE A 178 -3.38 4.29 -6.55
N LEU A 179 -2.87 4.61 -7.73
CA LEU A 179 -2.52 5.99 -8.09
C LEU A 179 -3.68 6.77 -8.70
N PHE A 180 -4.61 6.09 -9.37
CA PHE A 180 -5.59 6.74 -10.24
C PHE A 180 -7.05 6.32 -10.00
N ASP A 181 -7.34 5.42 -9.06
CA ASP A 181 -8.70 4.94 -8.78
C ASP A 181 -9.71 6.05 -8.41
N THR A 182 -9.35 6.94 -7.50
CA THR A 182 -10.19 8.06 -7.04
C THR A 182 -10.30 9.15 -8.08
N ASP A 183 -9.22 9.40 -8.84
CA ASP A 183 -9.23 10.32 -9.98
C ASP A 183 -10.10 9.77 -11.12
N TRP A 184 -10.05 8.46 -11.38
CA TRP A 184 -10.92 7.75 -12.32
C TRP A 184 -12.40 7.90 -11.92
N MET A 185 -12.74 7.75 -10.64
CA MET A 185 -14.10 8.01 -10.17
C MET A 185 -14.51 9.48 -10.37
N GLY A 186 -13.61 10.43 -10.10
CA GLY A 186 -13.85 11.87 -10.28
C GLY A 186 -14.02 12.30 -11.74
N ARG A 187 -13.18 11.79 -12.64
CA ARG A 187 -13.12 12.21 -14.05
C ARG A 187 -13.97 11.36 -14.97
N GLU A 188 -13.86 10.03 -14.89
CA GLU A 188 -14.52 9.15 -15.86
C GLU A 188 -15.99 8.90 -15.47
N ILE A 189 -16.27 8.69 -14.18
CA ILE A 189 -17.63 8.41 -13.70
C ILE A 189 -18.41 9.70 -13.50
N TYR A 190 -17.84 10.65 -12.76
CA TYR A 190 -18.51 11.90 -12.42
C TYR A 190 -18.37 13.00 -13.49
N ARG A 191 -17.57 12.78 -14.54
CA ARG A 191 -17.23 13.77 -15.59
C ARG A 191 -16.79 15.12 -15.02
N GLY A 192 -16.17 15.09 -13.85
CA GLY A 192 -15.67 16.28 -13.17
C GLY A 192 -14.31 16.69 -13.70
N LYS A 193 -14.10 18.00 -13.87
CA LYS A 193 -12.77 18.55 -14.17
C LYS A 193 -12.06 18.94 -12.86
N PRO A 194 -10.76 18.66 -12.73
CA PRO A 194 -9.98 19.17 -11.60
C PRO A 194 -10.06 20.71 -11.56
N ASN A 195 -10.38 21.27 -10.40
CA ASN A 195 -10.54 22.72 -10.14
C ASN A 195 -11.83 23.38 -10.67
N GLU A 196 -12.76 22.62 -11.27
CA GLU A 196 -14.04 23.17 -11.74
C GLU A 196 -15.23 22.39 -11.15
N GLY A 197 -16.17 23.13 -10.55
CA GLY A 197 -17.41 22.56 -10.01
C GLY A 197 -17.21 21.64 -8.80
N GLN A 198 -18.30 20.98 -8.39
CA GLN A 198 -18.31 20.06 -7.23
C GLN A 198 -18.27 18.57 -7.64
N ASN A 199 -18.46 18.26 -8.91
CA ASN A 199 -18.59 16.89 -9.40
C ASN A 199 -17.29 16.10 -9.22
N TYR A 200 -16.14 16.71 -9.52
CA TYR A 200 -14.84 16.06 -9.34
C TYR A 200 -14.61 15.69 -7.87
N HIS A 201 -14.78 16.65 -6.96
CA HIS A 201 -14.62 16.42 -5.51
C HIS A 201 -15.63 15.39 -4.98
N SER A 202 -16.87 15.40 -5.47
CA SER A 202 -17.89 14.41 -5.11
C SER A 202 -17.51 13.01 -5.58
N GLY A 203 -17.02 12.88 -6.81
CA GLY A 203 -16.54 11.61 -7.35
C GLY A 203 -15.29 11.08 -6.62
N VAL A 204 -14.31 11.95 -6.31
CA VAL A 204 -13.14 11.57 -5.50
C VAL A 204 -13.56 11.06 -4.11
N ARG A 205 -14.52 11.72 -3.45
CA ARG A 205 -15.04 11.28 -2.15
C ARG A 205 -15.76 9.94 -2.23
N LEU A 206 -16.55 9.70 -3.28
CA LEU A 206 -17.15 8.38 -3.51
C LEU A 206 -16.11 7.32 -3.89
N GLY A 207 -15.05 7.68 -4.60
CA GLY A 207 -13.92 6.79 -4.87
C GLY A 207 -13.27 6.33 -3.56
N ALA A 208 -13.00 7.29 -2.65
CA ALA A 208 -12.49 6.99 -1.31
C ALA A 208 -13.48 6.11 -0.50
N PHE A 209 -14.78 6.32 -0.64
CA PHE A 209 -15.78 5.44 -0.04
C PHE A 209 -15.77 4.03 -0.67
N GLY A 210 -15.56 3.89 -1.98
CA GLY A 210 -15.36 2.59 -2.60
C GLY A 210 -14.13 1.86 -2.07
N LEU A 211 -13.03 2.57 -1.86
CA LEU A 211 -11.81 2.03 -1.25
C LEU A 211 -11.98 1.69 0.24
N MET A 212 -12.93 2.35 0.90
CA MET A 212 -13.39 1.95 2.23
C MET A 212 -14.03 0.58 2.22
N LEU A 213 -14.97 0.35 1.31
CA LEU A 213 -15.62 -0.94 1.15
C LEU A 213 -14.61 -2.01 0.72
N ASN A 214 -13.66 -1.67 -0.16
CA ASN A 214 -12.52 -2.52 -0.50
C ASN A 214 -11.77 -2.98 0.75
N SER A 215 -11.44 -2.05 1.65
CA SER A 215 -10.66 -2.33 2.85
C SER A 215 -11.44 -3.17 3.87
N VAL A 216 -12.76 -3.02 3.95
CA VAL A 216 -13.63 -3.89 4.75
C VAL A 216 -13.61 -5.33 4.21
N VAL A 217 -13.81 -5.50 2.90
CA VAL A 217 -13.73 -6.82 2.24
C VAL A 217 -12.33 -7.42 2.40
N LEU A 218 -11.28 -6.61 2.30
CA LEU A 218 -9.90 -7.00 2.55
C LEU A 218 -9.76 -7.60 3.97
N GLY A 219 -10.22 -6.89 5.00
CA GLY A 219 -10.13 -7.36 6.38
C GLY A 219 -10.86 -8.70 6.61
N PHE A 220 -12.08 -8.84 6.10
CA PHE A 220 -12.81 -10.12 6.17
C PHE A 220 -12.08 -11.24 5.43
N THR A 221 -11.56 -10.94 4.25
CA THR A 221 -10.82 -11.92 3.44
C THR A 221 -9.53 -12.34 4.16
N SER A 222 -8.79 -11.40 4.76
CA SER A 222 -7.57 -11.68 5.52
C SER A 222 -7.79 -12.73 6.60
N VAL A 223 -8.87 -12.64 7.39
CA VAL A 223 -9.22 -13.64 8.41
C VAL A 223 -9.59 -15.00 7.78
N ALA A 224 -10.19 -14.98 6.59
CA ALA A 224 -10.57 -16.20 5.86
C ALA A 224 -9.40 -16.87 5.11
N VAL A 225 -8.30 -16.16 4.81
CA VAL A 225 -7.18 -16.65 3.99
C VAL A 225 -6.68 -18.00 4.49
N GLU A 226 -6.43 -18.19 5.79
CA GLU A 226 -5.88 -19.46 6.27
C GLU A 226 -6.85 -20.64 6.10
N LYS A 227 -8.15 -20.41 6.35
CA LYS A 227 -9.18 -21.45 6.17
C LYS A 227 -9.31 -21.84 4.71
N LEU A 228 -9.24 -20.86 3.81
CA LEU A 228 -9.25 -21.07 2.36
C LEU A 228 -8.01 -21.86 1.94
N CYS A 229 -6.81 -21.40 2.32
CA CYS A 229 -5.53 -22.03 1.98
C CYS A 229 -5.45 -23.49 2.43
N ARG A 230 -5.99 -23.81 3.60
CA ARG A 230 -6.03 -25.19 4.09
C ARG A 230 -6.94 -26.11 3.24
N LYS A 231 -8.02 -25.57 2.68
CA LYS A 231 -9.01 -26.37 1.92
C LYS A 231 -8.67 -26.45 0.43
N TRP A 232 -8.14 -25.39 -0.17
CA TRP A 232 -7.94 -25.27 -1.63
C TRP A 232 -6.46 -25.15 -2.05
N GLY A 233 -5.56 -24.94 -1.09
CA GLY A 233 -4.14 -24.71 -1.35
C GLY A 233 -3.81 -23.26 -1.72
N SER A 234 -2.66 -22.77 -1.23
CA SER A 234 -2.24 -21.37 -1.38
C SER A 234 -2.04 -20.95 -2.84
N GLY A 235 -1.48 -21.83 -3.67
CA GLY A 235 -1.22 -21.54 -5.08
C GLY A 235 -2.51 -21.36 -5.90
N LEU A 236 -3.52 -22.20 -5.67
CA LEU A 236 -4.81 -22.13 -6.37
C LEU A 236 -5.56 -20.84 -6.00
N ILE A 237 -5.62 -20.50 -4.71
CA ILE A 237 -6.29 -19.28 -4.24
C ILE A 237 -5.62 -18.03 -4.79
N TRP A 238 -4.29 -18.00 -4.83
CA TRP A 238 -3.57 -16.88 -5.43
C TRP A 238 -3.77 -16.79 -6.95
N GLY A 239 -3.87 -17.92 -7.64
CA GLY A 239 -4.24 -17.94 -9.06
C GLY A 239 -5.64 -17.37 -9.30
N ILE A 240 -6.63 -17.86 -8.55
CA ILE A 240 -8.02 -17.38 -8.62
C ILE A 240 -8.10 -15.88 -8.30
N SER A 241 -7.36 -15.39 -7.30
CA SER A 241 -7.39 -13.97 -6.95
C SER A 241 -6.88 -13.08 -8.07
N ASN A 242 -5.82 -13.50 -8.79
CA ASN A 242 -5.31 -12.74 -9.94
C ASN A 242 -6.30 -12.73 -11.11
N ILE A 243 -7.04 -13.83 -11.33
CA ILE A 243 -8.11 -13.87 -12.33
C ILE A 243 -9.24 -12.90 -11.95
N VAL A 244 -9.68 -12.92 -10.69
CA VAL A 244 -10.72 -12.00 -10.19
C VAL A 244 -10.26 -10.55 -10.34
N MET A 245 -9.01 -10.23 -10.00
CA MET A 245 -8.41 -8.91 -10.19
C MET A 245 -8.46 -8.48 -11.67
N ALA A 246 -8.04 -9.34 -12.60
CA ALA A 246 -8.07 -9.05 -14.03
C ALA A 246 -9.49 -8.80 -14.55
N LEU A 247 -10.46 -9.62 -14.14
CA LEU A 247 -11.86 -9.43 -14.48
C LEU A 247 -12.40 -8.10 -13.94
N CYS A 248 -12.06 -7.72 -12.71
CA CYS A 248 -12.46 -6.44 -12.13
C CYS A 248 -11.91 -5.26 -12.95
N PHE A 249 -10.65 -5.31 -13.37
CA PHE A 249 -10.07 -4.25 -14.22
C PHE A 249 -10.73 -4.19 -15.61
N ILE A 250 -11.08 -5.32 -16.21
CA ILE A 250 -11.87 -5.34 -17.46
C ILE A 250 -13.24 -4.69 -17.24
N VAL A 251 -13.92 -5.03 -16.14
CA VAL A 251 -15.22 -4.43 -15.79
C VAL A 251 -15.08 -2.92 -15.57
N MET A 252 -14.00 -2.43 -14.95
CA MET A 252 -13.76 -0.98 -14.82
C MET A 252 -13.68 -0.29 -16.19
N LEU A 253 -13.00 -0.90 -17.18
CA LEU A 253 -12.95 -0.36 -18.54
C LEU A 253 -14.34 -0.34 -19.20
N LEU A 254 -15.14 -1.39 -19.01
CA LEU A 254 -16.51 -1.44 -19.50
C LEU A 254 -17.40 -0.38 -18.84
N ILE A 255 -17.26 -0.17 -17.53
CA ILE A 255 -17.95 0.88 -16.79
C ILE A 255 -17.58 2.25 -17.37
N SER A 256 -16.30 2.53 -17.62
CA SER A 256 -15.86 3.78 -18.27
C SER A 256 -16.46 3.97 -19.66
N PHE A 257 -16.48 2.91 -20.48
CA PHE A 257 -17.07 2.96 -21.81
C PHE A 257 -18.57 3.24 -21.76
N ILE A 258 -19.30 2.59 -20.86
CA ILE A 258 -20.73 2.83 -20.68
C ILE A 258 -20.97 4.24 -20.14
N ALA A 259 -20.18 4.68 -19.16
CA ALA A 259 -20.26 6.01 -18.56
C ALA A 259 -19.98 7.12 -19.58
N SER A 260 -19.13 6.90 -20.59
CA SER A 260 -18.88 7.86 -21.67
C SER A 260 -20.03 7.88 -22.71
N SER A 261 -20.69 6.74 -22.94
CA SER A 261 -21.81 6.63 -23.87
C SER A 261 -23.14 7.21 -23.35
N ILE A 262 -23.37 7.17 -22.04
CA ILE A 262 -24.60 7.67 -21.41
C ILE A 262 -24.41 9.13 -21.00
N GLY A 263 -25.27 10.04 -21.48
CA GLY A 263 -25.27 11.44 -21.05
C GLY A 263 -25.55 11.61 -19.56
N LEU A 264 -25.03 12.67 -18.93
CA LEU A 264 -25.37 12.96 -17.53
C LEU A 264 -26.88 13.24 -17.39
N SER A 265 -27.43 12.88 -16.23
CA SER A 265 -28.81 13.20 -15.89
C SER A 265 -29.04 14.73 -15.88
N SER A 266 -30.29 15.17 -15.84
CA SER A 266 -30.68 16.59 -15.78
C SER A 266 -30.06 17.36 -14.60
N LYS A 267 -29.61 16.64 -13.56
CA LYS A 267 -28.90 17.18 -12.38
C LYS A 267 -27.38 17.28 -12.57
N GLY A 268 -26.84 16.93 -13.73
CA GLY A 268 -25.39 16.91 -13.96
C GLY A 268 -24.65 15.85 -13.14
N LEU A 269 -25.30 14.73 -12.82
CA LEU A 269 -24.75 13.59 -12.08
C LEU A 269 -24.83 12.29 -12.92
N PRO A 270 -23.90 11.34 -12.73
CA PRO A 270 -24.00 10.03 -13.35
C PRO A 270 -25.21 9.25 -12.82
N PRO A 271 -25.80 8.33 -13.61
CA PRO A 271 -26.82 7.42 -13.12
C PRO A 271 -26.34 6.58 -11.93
N ASP A 272 -27.18 6.44 -10.91
CA ASP A 272 -26.85 5.71 -9.67
C ASP A 272 -26.37 4.27 -9.95
N GLY A 273 -26.91 3.61 -10.99
CA GLY A 273 -26.49 2.27 -11.39
C GLY A 273 -25.01 2.16 -11.76
N ILE A 274 -24.45 3.17 -12.43
CA ILE A 274 -23.02 3.20 -12.81
C ILE A 274 -22.15 3.38 -11.56
N VAL A 275 -22.57 4.27 -10.67
CA VAL A 275 -21.87 4.53 -9.40
C VAL A 275 -21.87 3.28 -8.52
N ILE A 276 -23.02 2.61 -8.36
CA ILE A 276 -23.15 1.36 -7.60
C ILE A 276 -22.28 0.26 -8.22
N ALA A 277 -22.24 0.13 -9.55
CA ALA A 277 -21.37 -0.82 -10.23
C ALA A 277 -19.90 -0.54 -9.94
N ALA A 278 -19.46 0.71 -10.01
CA ALA A 278 -18.08 1.10 -9.71
C ALA A 278 -17.70 0.82 -8.24
N LEU A 279 -18.57 1.16 -7.29
CA LEU A 279 -18.37 0.86 -5.86
C LEU A 279 -18.31 -0.66 -5.59
N THR A 280 -19.14 -1.44 -6.29
CA THR A 280 -19.16 -2.90 -6.19
C THR A 280 -17.84 -3.50 -6.66
N VAL A 281 -17.29 -3.03 -7.78
CA VAL A 281 -16.00 -3.47 -8.28
C VAL A 281 -14.87 -3.13 -7.30
N PHE A 282 -14.88 -1.92 -6.73
CA PHE A 282 -13.91 -1.53 -5.70
C PHE A 282 -14.00 -2.46 -4.49
N ALA A 283 -15.20 -2.76 -4.00
CA ALA A 283 -15.40 -3.68 -2.89
C ALA A 283 -14.86 -5.09 -3.18
N ILE A 284 -15.18 -5.66 -4.36
CA ILE A 284 -14.72 -7.00 -4.77
C ILE A 284 -13.19 -7.06 -4.84
N LEU A 285 -12.53 -6.01 -5.34
CA LEU A 285 -11.07 -5.92 -5.41
C LEU A 285 -10.38 -6.05 -4.04
N GLY A 286 -11.10 -5.84 -2.93
CA GLY A 286 -10.56 -6.03 -1.58
C GLY A 286 -10.10 -7.46 -1.30
N ALA A 287 -10.81 -8.45 -1.83
CA ALA A 287 -10.49 -9.86 -1.61
C ALA A 287 -9.18 -10.28 -2.31
N PRO A 288 -8.98 -9.99 -3.61
CA PRO A 288 -7.68 -10.18 -4.26
C PRO A 288 -6.53 -9.43 -3.59
N LEU A 289 -6.81 -8.24 -3.04
CA LEU A 289 -5.81 -7.44 -2.37
C LEU A 289 -5.32 -8.09 -1.06
N ALA A 290 -6.24 -8.61 -0.24
CA ALA A 290 -5.89 -9.37 0.97
C ALA A 290 -4.98 -10.57 0.67
N ILE A 291 -5.29 -11.28 -0.42
CA ILE A 291 -4.52 -12.44 -0.87
C ILE A 291 -3.13 -12.01 -1.33
N THR A 292 -3.02 -10.92 -2.08
CA THR A 292 -1.74 -10.34 -2.55
C THR A 292 -0.84 -9.93 -1.40
N TYR A 293 -1.40 -9.39 -0.32
CA TYR A 293 -0.64 -9.00 0.88
C TYR A 293 -0.21 -10.16 1.78
N SER A 294 -0.79 -11.35 1.62
CA SER A 294 -0.57 -12.47 2.55
C SER A 294 0.15 -13.65 1.90
N ILE A 295 -0.41 -14.20 0.81
CA ILE A 295 -0.01 -15.50 0.28
C ILE A 295 1.41 -15.49 -0.32
N PRO A 296 1.80 -14.54 -1.19
CA PRO A 296 3.13 -14.55 -1.80
C PRO A 296 4.26 -14.43 -0.77
N TYR A 297 4.07 -13.59 0.25
CA TYR A 297 5.01 -13.40 1.34
C TYR A 297 5.15 -14.66 2.21
N ALA A 298 4.04 -15.34 2.51
CA ALA A 298 4.11 -16.62 3.20
C ALA A 298 4.80 -17.69 2.32
N MET A 299 4.48 -17.77 1.04
CA MET A 299 5.09 -18.76 0.14
C MET A 299 6.58 -18.54 -0.04
N ILE A 300 7.06 -17.29 -0.20
CA ILE A 300 8.50 -17.03 -0.31
C ILE A 300 9.22 -17.47 0.97
N SER A 301 8.71 -17.07 2.15
CA SER A 301 9.29 -17.40 3.46
C SER A 301 9.47 -18.90 3.65
N THR A 302 8.43 -19.69 3.37
CA THR A 302 8.49 -21.17 3.51
C THR A 302 9.45 -21.85 2.53
N ARG A 303 9.81 -21.19 1.42
CA ARG A 303 10.66 -21.76 0.36
C ARG A 303 12.11 -21.32 0.47
N THR A 304 12.38 -20.18 1.10
CA THR A 304 13.74 -19.70 1.38
C THR A 304 14.30 -20.21 2.71
N GLU A 305 13.44 -20.57 3.67
CA GLU A 305 13.88 -21.14 4.95
C GLU A 305 14.80 -22.39 4.81
N PRO A 306 14.48 -23.40 3.97
CA PRO A 306 15.36 -24.56 3.79
C PRO A 306 16.69 -24.25 3.10
N LEU A 307 16.80 -23.09 2.44
CA LEU A 307 18.01 -22.64 1.74
C LEU A 307 18.99 -21.94 2.68
N GLY A 308 18.66 -21.76 3.97
CA GLY A 308 19.48 -21.01 4.91
C GLY A 308 19.57 -19.50 4.61
N LEU A 309 18.79 -19.02 3.64
CA LEU A 309 18.67 -17.60 3.31
C LEU A 309 17.89 -16.92 4.44
N GLY A 310 18.50 -15.92 5.09
CA GLY A 310 17.84 -15.14 6.13
C GLY A 310 16.49 -14.61 5.66
N GLN A 311 15.45 -14.69 6.51
CA GLN A 311 14.08 -14.34 6.10
C GLN A 311 13.95 -12.87 5.68
N GLY A 312 14.73 -11.97 6.29
CA GLY A 312 14.86 -10.58 5.86
C GLY A 312 15.41 -10.42 4.43
N LEU A 313 16.38 -11.24 4.02
CA LEU A 313 16.95 -11.22 2.67
C LEU A 313 15.93 -11.66 1.62
N ALA A 314 15.18 -12.73 1.89
CA ALA A 314 14.12 -13.22 1.02
C ALA A 314 12.99 -12.18 0.84
N MET A 315 12.60 -11.51 1.92
CA MET A 315 11.61 -10.42 1.87
C MET A 315 12.15 -9.19 1.14
N GLY A 316 13.44 -8.88 1.30
CA GLY A 316 14.12 -7.81 0.57
C GLY A 316 14.14 -8.04 -0.94
N ILE A 317 14.49 -9.26 -1.37
CA ILE A 317 14.46 -9.69 -2.77
C ILE A 317 13.04 -9.59 -3.36
N LEU A 318 12.02 -10.01 -2.59
CA LEU A 318 10.62 -9.90 -3.00
C LEU A 318 10.19 -8.44 -3.16
N ASN A 319 10.58 -7.56 -2.24
CA ASN A 319 10.30 -6.13 -2.31
C ASN A 319 11.02 -5.47 -3.51
N LEU A 320 12.25 -5.88 -3.85
CA LEU A 320 12.92 -5.43 -5.07
C LEU A 320 12.16 -5.84 -6.33
N ALA A 321 11.66 -7.08 -6.38
CA ALA A 321 10.82 -7.55 -7.49
C ALA A 321 9.52 -6.75 -7.63
N ILE A 322 9.00 -6.20 -6.53
CA ILE A 322 7.84 -5.30 -6.53
C ILE A 322 8.23 -3.89 -6.98
N VAL A 323 9.39 -3.37 -6.58
CA VAL A 323 9.83 -1.98 -6.81
C VAL A 323 10.40 -1.74 -8.22
N ILE A 324 11.10 -2.71 -8.81
CA ILE A 324 11.70 -2.54 -10.15
C ILE A 324 10.64 -2.23 -11.23
N PRO A 325 9.50 -2.97 -11.32
CA PRO A 325 8.42 -2.64 -12.26
C PRO A 325 7.82 -1.24 -12.03
N GLN A 326 7.78 -0.76 -10.78
CA GLN A 326 7.24 0.56 -10.43
C GLN A 326 8.05 1.69 -11.07
N ARG A 327 9.39 1.59 -11.01
CA ARG A 327 10.30 2.60 -11.58
C ARG A 327 10.20 2.67 -13.09
N THR A 328 10.04 1.53 -13.77
CA THR A 328 9.88 1.49 -15.24
C THR A 328 8.62 2.25 -15.67
N ARG A 329 7.53 2.15 -14.92
CA ARG A 329 6.29 2.86 -15.22
C ARG A 329 6.35 4.36 -14.91
N ARG A 330 6.98 4.77 -13.79
CA ARG A 330 7.16 6.21 -13.50
C ARG A 330 7.94 6.93 -14.61
N ARG A 331 8.86 6.25 -15.29
CA ARG A 331 9.55 6.77 -16.49
C ARG A 331 8.64 6.82 -17.73
N LEU A 332 7.83 5.79 -17.98
CA LEU A 332 6.88 5.75 -19.11
C LEU A 332 5.73 6.77 -18.98
N ALA A 333 5.30 7.10 -17.76
CA ALA A 333 4.32 8.16 -17.52
C ALA A 333 4.90 9.58 -17.65
N TRP A 334 6.23 9.70 -17.67
CA TRP A 334 6.98 10.97 -17.78
C TRP A 334 7.74 11.12 -19.10
N THR A 335 7.57 10.22 -20.07
CA THR A 335 7.93 10.57 -21.45
C THR A 335 6.91 11.61 -21.91
N PRO A 336 7.33 12.87 -22.15
CA PRO A 336 6.46 13.80 -22.84
C PRO A 336 6.12 13.11 -24.15
N THR A 337 4.83 12.89 -24.42
CA THR A 337 4.39 12.75 -25.80
C THR A 337 4.89 14.00 -26.49
N THR A 338 6.01 13.87 -27.20
CA THR A 338 6.46 14.85 -28.17
C THR A 338 5.32 14.93 -29.16
N GLY A 339 4.44 15.90 -28.95
CA GLY A 339 3.55 16.38 -29.97
C GLY A 339 4.46 16.86 -31.09
N GLN A 340 4.48 16.11 -32.17
CA GLN A 340 4.53 16.75 -33.47
C GLN A 340 3.14 16.56 -34.07
N PRO A 341 2.64 17.50 -34.89
CA PRO A 341 1.89 17.05 -36.05
C PRO A 341 2.80 16.17 -36.93
#